data_AF-A0A3L7X903-F1
#
_entry.id   AF-A0A3L7X903-F1
#
_cell.length_a   1.000
_cell.length_b   1.000
_cell.length_c   1.000
_cell.angle_alpha   90.00
_cell.angle_beta   90.00
_cell.angle_gamma   90.00
#
_symmetry.space_group_name_H-M   'P 1'
#
loop_
_entity.id
_entity.type
_entity.pdbx_description
1 polymer ?
#
loop_
_entity_poly.entity_id
_entity_poly.type
_entity_poly.pdbx_seq_one_letter_code
_entity_poly.pdbx_strand_id
1 'polypeptide(L)'
;MGIRERFTAVGAYFYLERPVRNQSYADLGRDLAEAGEKILARLQSKRMTEFNHRVLSHIIGIERWGQSRLRALLGGPLLQDEYNGYRPARDVDWDALIEQFRATRAETVAIAQALETASVGHAQTVPHNEFGPLSARAWLRYLQTHASREIYQVR
;
A
#
# COMPACT_ATOMS: atom_id res chain seq x y z
N MET A 1 -7.89 8.29 25.91
CA MET A 1 -6.84 8.22 24.88
C MET A 1 -5.49 8.21 25.57
N GLY A 2 -4.77 7.10 25.45
CA GLY A 2 -3.51 6.85 26.12
C GLY A 2 -2.34 7.60 25.48
N ILE A 3 -1.32 7.89 26.28
CA ILE A 3 -0.10 8.61 25.85
C ILE A 3 0.58 7.92 24.65
N ARG A 4 0.52 6.58 24.57
CA ARG A 4 1.09 5.80 23.45
C ARG A 4 0.41 6.06 22.10
N GLU A 5 -0.92 6.23 22.09
CA GLU A 5 -1.72 6.49 20.87
C GLU A 5 -1.41 7.87 20.27
N ARG A 6 -1.03 8.85 21.11
CA ARG A 6 -0.66 10.20 20.66
C ARG A 6 0.69 10.24 19.96
N PHE A 7 1.66 9.43 20.40
CA PHE A 7 2.99 9.40 19.79
C PHE A 7 3.00 8.71 18.41
N THR A 8 2.23 7.62 18.24
CA THR A 8 2.06 6.96 16.94
C THR A 8 1.35 7.86 15.94
N ALA A 9 0.29 8.58 16.35
CA ALA A 9 -0.44 9.49 15.47
C ALA A 9 0.42 10.69 14.99
N VAL A 10 1.23 11.29 15.86
CA VAL A 10 2.13 12.40 15.49
C VAL A 10 3.25 11.92 14.57
N GLY A 11 3.83 10.75 14.85
CA GLY A 11 4.83 10.12 13.98
C GLY A 11 4.26 9.79 12.60
N ALA A 12 3.06 9.20 12.55
CA ALA A 12 2.34 8.93 11.32
C ALA A 12 2.07 10.21 10.52
N TYR A 13 1.67 11.29 11.16
CA TYR A 13 1.43 12.56 10.48
C TYR A 13 2.67 13.10 9.75
N PHE A 14 3.82 13.18 10.44
CA PHE A 14 5.04 13.71 9.82
C PHE A 14 5.60 12.78 8.73
N TYR A 15 5.41 11.47 8.91
CA TYR A 15 5.95 10.48 8.01
C TYR A 15 5.06 10.20 6.79
N LEU A 16 3.73 10.22 6.98
CA LEU A 16 2.75 9.81 6.00
C LEU A 16 1.94 10.97 5.41
N GLU A 17 1.37 11.85 6.24
CA GLU A 17 0.46 12.92 5.78
C GLU A 17 1.20 14.14 5.23
N ARG A 18 2.12 14.70 6.02
CA ARG A 18 2.81 15.95 5.69
C ARG A 18 3.52 15.91 4.33
N PRO A 19 4.22 14.83 3.93
CA PRO A 19 4.97 14.81 2.67
C PRO A 19 4.09 14.88 1.42
N VAL A 20 2.83 14.43 1.51
CA VAL A 20 1.93 14.27 0.34
C VAL A 20 0.77 15.24 0.36
N ARG A 21 0.69 16.14 1.36
CA ARG A 21 -0.44 17.07 1.55
C ARG A 21 -0.76 17.95 0.33
N ASN A 22 0.23 18.20 -0.52
CA ASN A 22 0.13 19.05 -1.71
C ASN A 22 0.14 18.26 -3.03
N GLN A 23 0.18 16.92 -3.00
CA GLN A 23 0.17 16.09 -4.20
C GLN A 23 -1.27 15.74 -4.61
N SER A 24 -1.57 15.74 -5.91
CA SER A 24 -2.84 15.18 -6.40
C SER A 24 -2.85 13.66 -6.28
N TYR A 25 -4.02 13.01 -6.38
CA TYR A 25 -4.02 11.55 -6.44
C TYR A 25 -3.41 11.06 -7.76
N ALA A 26 -3.50 11.86 -8.83
CA ALA A 26 -2.80 11.58 -10.08
C ALA A 26 -1.28 11.55 -9.90
N ASP A 27 -0.70 12.50 -9.17
CA ASP A 27 0.75 12.50 -8.88
C ASP A 27 1.16 11.26 -8.08
N LEU A 28 0.40 10.94 -7.02
CA LEU A 28 0.67 9.76 -6.19
C LEU A 28 0.50 8.44 -6.98
N GLY A 29 -0.46 8.40 -7.91
CA GLY A 29 -0.65 7.27 -8.81
C GLY A 29 0.56 7.07 -9.75
N ARG A 30 1.13 8.16 -10.30
CA ARG A 30 2.37 8.08 -11.07
C ARG A 30 3.55 7.60 -10.22
N ASP A 31 3.72 8.16 -9.03
CA ASP A 31 4.79 7.76 -8.10
C ASP A 31 4.71 6.26 -7.74
N LEU A 32 3.50 5.75 -7.52
CA LEU A 32 3.23 4.32 -7.29
C LEU A 32 3.61 3.46 -8.50
N ALA A 33 3.22 3.87 -9.71
CA ALA A 33 3.55 3.16 -10.94
C ALA A 33 5.07 3.10 -11.16
N GLU A 34 5.76 4.23 -11.04
CA GLU A 34 7.22 4.30 -11.19
C GLU A 34 7.97 3.46 -10.14
N ALA A 35 7.52 3.50 -8.88
CA ALA A 35 8.08 2.66 -7.84
C ALA A 35 7.79 1.16 -8.09
N GLY A 36 6.64 0.84 -8.69
CA GLY A 36 6.25 -0.51 -9.07
C GLY A 36 7.18 -1.10 -10.12
N GLU A 37 7.46 -0.35 -11.19
CA GLU A 37 8.39 -0.78 -12.23
C GLU A 37 9.81 -0.98 -11.69
N LYS A 38 10.27 -0.13 -10.76
CA LYS A 38 11.58 -0.32 -10.09
C LYS A 38 11.62 -1.61 -9.28
N ILE A 39 10.53 -1.96 -8.58
CA ILE A 39 10.41 -3.22 -7.85
C ILE A 39 10.41 -4.41 -8.82
N LEU A 40 9.63 -4.34 -9.89
CA LEU A 40 9.55 -5.39 -10.91
C LEU A 40 10.89 -5.64 -11.59
N ALA A 41 11.60 -4.58 -12.00
CA ALA A 41 12.93 -4.67 -12.58
C ALA A 41 13.93 -5.33 -11.60
N ARG A 42 13.81 -5.04 -10.30
CA ARG A 42 14.62 -5.70 -9.27
C ARG A 42 14.29 -7.19 -9.16
N LEU A 43 13.02 -7.57 -9.24
CA LEU A 43 12.57 -8.96 -9.09
C LEU A 43 13.01 -9.86 -10.26
N GLN A 44 13.15 -9.32 -11.47
CA GLN A 44 13.57 -10.07 -12.66
C GLN A 44 14.91 -10.80 -12.49
N SER A 45 15.83 -10.26 -11.68
CA SER A 45 17.14 -10.88 -11.44
C SER A 45 17.17 -11.77 -10.19
N LYS A 46 16.03 -12.02 -9.55
CA LYS A 46 15.93 -12.69 -8.24
C LYS A 46 15.34 -14.07 -8.41
N ARG A 47 15.86 -15.00 -7.63
CA ARG A 47 15.39 -16.38 -7.61
C ARG A 47 14.35 -16.58 -6.52
N MET A 48 13.49 -17.56 -6.74
CA MET A 48 12.63 -18.11 -5.70
C MET A 48 13.49 -18.60 -4.54
N THR A 49 13.20 -18.08 -3.36
CA THR A 49 13.55 -18.66 -2.06
C THR A 49 12.35 -18.49 -1.14
N GLU A 50 12.21 -19.35 -0.13
CA GLU A 50 11.16 -19.21 0.89
C GLU A 50 11.15 -17.81 1.54
N PHE A 51 12.33 -17.19 1.68
CA PHE A 51 12.45 -15.85 2.22
C PHE A 51 11.96 -14.79 1.22
N ASN A 52 12.44 -14.81 -0.03
CA ASN A 52 12.03 -13.86 -1.07
C ASN A 52 10.52 -13.94 -1.35
N HIS A 53 9.98 -15.17 -1.40
CA HIS A 53 8.55 -15.43 -1.55
C HIS A 53 7.75 -14.81 -0.43
N ARG A 54 8.15 -15.04 0.84
CA ARG A 54 7.49 -14.47 2.01
C ARG A 54 7.47 -12.94 2.00
N VAL A 55 8.58 -12.31 1.62
CA VAL A 55 8.68 -10.85 1.52
C VAL A 55 7.72 -10.33 0.44
N LEU A 56 7.75 -10.90 -0.77
CA LEU A 56 6.87 -10.42 -1.84
C LEU A 56 5.38 -10.68 -1.52
N SER A 57 5.05 -11.84 -0.96
CA SER A 57 3.71 -12.16 -0.46
C SER A 57 3.26 -11.20 0.66
N HIS A 58 4.19 -10.74 1.52
CA HIS A 58 3.90 -9.73 2.54
C HIS A 58 3.51 -8.40 1.90
N ILE A 59 4.35 -7.90 0.99
CA ILE A 59 4.13 -6.65 0.27
C ILE A 59 2.78 -6.68 -0.45
N ILE A 60 2.47 -7.75 -1.19
CA ILE A 60 1.18 -7.91 -1.88
C ILE A 60 0.01 -7.89 -0.90
N GLY A 61 0.13 -8.60 0.22
CA GLY A 61 -0.94 -8.64 1.25
C GLY A 61 -1.22 -7.28 1.86
N ILE A 62 -0.18 -6.52 2.23
CA ILE A 62 -0.33 -5.14 2.74
C ILE A 62 -0.95 -4.22 1.70
N GLU A 63 -0.53 -4.35 0.44
CA GLU A 63 -1.06 -3.53 -0.64
C GLU A 63 -2.54 -3.80 -0.90
N ARG A 64 -2.94 -5.07 -1.02
CA ARG A 64 -4.36 -5.47 -1.17
C ARG A 64 -5.23 -5.07 0.02
N TRP A 65 -4.68 -5.14 1.23
CA TRP A 65 -5.36 -4.65 2.42
C TRP A 65 -5.57 -3.13 2.36
N GLY A 66 -4.52 -2.36 2.02
CA GLY A 66 -4.64 -0.91 1.82
C GLY A 66 -5.62 -0.55 0.70
N GLN A 67 -5.70 -1.32 -0.38
CA GLN A 67 -6.71 -1.14 -1.42
C GLN A 67 -8.13 -1.31 -0.88
N SER A 68 -8.38 -2.30 -0.02
CA SER A 68 -9.67 -2.48 0.67
C SER A 68 -10.06 -1.22 1.46
N ARG A 69 -9.10 -0.65 2.21
CA ARG A 69 -9.28 0.60 2.97
C ARG A 69 -9.57 1.79 2.06
N LEU A 70 -8.82 1.94 0.97
CA LEU A 70 -9.04 3.02 -0.01
C LEU A 70 -10.40 2.90 -0.72
N ARG A 71 -10.85 1.68 -1.04
CA ARG A 71 -12.20 1.47 -1.61
C ARG A 71 -13.32 1.86 -0.64
N ALA A 72 -13.11 1.79 0.67
CA ALA A 72 -14.08 2.30 1.64
C ALA A 72 -14.30 3.82 1.52
N LEU A 73 -13.26 4.57 1.15
CA LEU A 73 -13.39 6.02 0.84
C LEU A 73 -14.13 6.28 -0.47
N LEU A 74 -14.29 5.26 -1.33
CA LEU A 74 -15.10 5.29 -2.55
C LEU A 74 -16.52 4.73 -2.33
N GLY A 75 -16.93 4.54 -1.07
CA GLY A 75 -18.26 4.01 -0.72
C GLY A 75 -18.35 2.48 -0.61
N GLY A 76 -17.22 1.77 -0.70
CA GLY A 76 -17.15 0.34 -0.40
C GLY A 76 -17.30 0.02 1.10
N PRO A 77 -17.47 -1.25 1.48
CA PRO A 77 -17.55 -1.65 2.87
C PRO A 77 -16.22 -1.45 3.59
N LEU A 78 -16.27 -0.90 4.82
CA LEU A 78 -15.11 -0.84 5.71
C LEU A 78 -15.03 -2.12 6.55
N LEU A 79 -14.10 -3.01 6.20
CA LEU A 79 -13.84 -4.24 6.96
C LEU A 79 -12.81 -3.97 8.05
N GLN A 80 -13.09 -4.24 9.33
CA GLN A 80 -12.11 -4.12 10.41
C GLN A 80 -11.29 -5.42 10.53
N ASP A 81 -10.39 -5.63 9.57
CA ASP A 81 -9.59 -6.83 9.41
C ASP A 81 -8.08 -6.57 9.39
N GLU A 82 -7.33 -7.67 9.36
CA GLU A 82 -5.87 -7.71 9.29
C GLU A 82 -5.40 -8.12 7.89
N TYR A 83 -4.22 -7.64 7.50
CA TYR A 83 -3.67 -7.89 6.16
C TYR A 83 -3.42 -9.37 5.85
N ASN A 84 -3.33 -10.24 6.87
CA ASN A 84 -3.01 -11.66 6.70
C ASN A 84 -3.98 -12.38 5.75
N GLY A 85 -5.27 -12.00 5.75
CA GLY A 85 -6.28 -12.58 4.85
C GLY A 85 -6.12 -12.17 3.38
N TYR A 86 -5.28 -11.18 3.09
CA TYR A 86 -5.07 -10.66 1.73
C TYR A 86 -3.81 -11.22 1.06
N ARG A 87 -2.99 -11.99 1.79
CA ARG A 87 -1.74 -12.54 1.27
C ARG A 87 -2.02 -13.59 0.19
N PRO A 88 -1.22 -13.63 -0.88
CA PRO A 88 -1.22 -14.76 -1.80
C PRO A 88 -1.05 -16.10 -1.08
N ALA A 89 -1.62 -17.17 -1.66
CA ALA A 89 -1.41 -18.52 -1.14
C ALA A 89 0.08 -18.89 -1.14
N ARG A 90 0.47 -19.75 -0.20
CA ARG A 90 1.89 -20.06 0.07
C ARG A 90 2.55 -20.88 -1.05
N ASP A 91 1.75 -21.61 -1.80
CA ASP A 91 2.14 -22.50 -2.90
C ASP A 91 2.13 -21.82 -4.28
N VAL A 92 1.84 -20.52 -4.33
CA VAL A 92 1.94 -19.72 -5.56
C VAL A 92 3.38 -19.72 -6.06
N ASP A 93 3.60 -20.07 -7.31
CA ASP A 93 4.92 -20.02 -7.94
C ASP A 93 5.48 -18.58 -7.97
N TRP A 94 6.80 -18.43 -7.94
CA TRP A 94 7.50 -17.15 -7.89
C TRP A 94 7.13 -16.21 -9.05
N ASP A 95 7.08 -16.72 -10.28
CA ASP A 95 6.71 -15.90 -11.44
C ASP A 95 5.24 -15.46 -11.36
N ALA A 96 4.35 -16.35 -10.91
CA ALA A 96 2.96 -16.01 -10.63
C ALA A 96 2.83 -14.99 -9.49
N LEU A 97 3.71 -15.01 -8.50
CA LEU A 97 3.75 -14.04 -7.41
C LEU A 97 4.21 -12.65 -7.89
N ILE A 98 5.19 -12.60 -8.80
CA ILE A 98 5.63 -11.37 -9.47
C ILE A 98 4.48 -10.76 -10.28
N GLU A 99 3.75 -11.57 -11.05
CA GLU A 99 2.60 -11.09 -11.82
C GLU A 99 1.43 -10.68 -10.91
N GLN A 100 1.22 -11.34 -9.78
CA GLN A 100 0.28 -10.88 -8.77
C GLN A 100 0.67 -9.52 -8.17
N PHE A 101 1.96 -9.27 -7.95
CA PHE A 101 2.44 -7.94 -7.54
C PHE A 101 2.17 -6.90 -8.63
N ARG A 102 2.48 -7.19 -9.91
CA ARG A 102 2.18 -6.30 -11.04
C ARG A 102 0.70 -5.92 -11.08
N ALA A 103 -0.19 -6.92 -11.03
CA ALA A 103 -1.64 -6.71 -11.06
C ALA A 103 -2.12 -5.90 -9.85
N THR A 104 -1.60 -6.22 -8.66
CA THR A 104 -1.93 -5.50 -7.43
C THR A 104 -1.50 -4.03 -7.52
N ARG A 105 -0.29 -3.75 -8.02
CA ARG A 105 0.17 -2.37 -8.21
C ARG A 105 -0.68 -1.60 -9.23
N ALA A 106 -0.99 -2.22 -10.36
CA ALA A 106 -1.85 -1.61 -11.37
C ALA A 106 -3.23 -1.25 -10.80
N GLU A 107 -3.80 -2.10 -9.96
CA GLU A 107 -5.06 -1.84 -9.28
C GLU A 107 -4.95 -0.69 -8.26
N THR A 108 -3.85 -0.59 -7.50
CA THR A 108 -3.62 0.55 -6.60
C THR A 108 -3.55 1.88 -7.37
N VAL A 109 -2.92 1.87 -8.55
CA VAL A 109 -2.88 3.05 -9.44
C VAL A 109 -4.28 3.40 -9.96
N ALA A 110 -5.07 2.41 -10.34
CA ALA A 110 -6.46 2.62 -10.76
C ALA A 110 -7.33 3.20 -9.62
N ILE A 111 -7.11 2.74 -8.38
CA ILE A 111 -7.79 3.30 -7.20
C ILE A 111 -7.39 4.76 -6.99
N ALA A 112 -6.12 5.14 -7.16
CA ALA A 112 -5.69 6.55 -7.09
C ALA A 112 -6.44 7.42 -8.11
N GLN A 113 -6.63 6.93 -9.34
CA GLN A 113 -7.41 7.62 -10.37
C GLN A 113 -8.91 7.71 -10.02
N ALA A 114 -9.47 6.66 -9.40
CA ALA A 114 -10.85 6.67 -8.94
C ALA A 114 -11.08 7.68 -7.79
N LEU A 115 -10.12 7.81 -6.87
CA LEU A 115 -10.15 8.79 -5.79
C LEU A 115 -10.13 10.24 -6.31
N GLU A 116 -9.34 10.50 -7.36
CA GLU A 116 -9.35 11.78 -8.07
C GLU A 116 -10.71 12.04 -8.71
N THR A 117 -11.22 11.06 -9.48
CA THR A 117 -12.50 11.17 -10.19
C THR A 117 -13.67 11.42 -9.24
N ALA A 118 -13.69 10.72 -8.10
CA ALA A 118 -14.70 10.88 -7.05
C ALA A 118 -14.50 12.15 -6.20
N SER A 119 -13.44 12.93 -6.43
CA SER A 119 -13.10 14.13 -5.67
C SER A 119 -13.05 13.89 -4.15
N VAL A 120 -12.47 12.76 -3.73
CA VAL A 120 -12.38 12.38 -2.32
C VAL A 120 -11.63 13.45 -1.53
N GLY A 121 -12.34 14.08 -0.60
CA GLY A 121 -11.84 15.21 0.17
C GLY A 121 -10.66 14.84 1.08
N HIS A 122 -9.72 15.76 1.27
CA HIS A 122 -8.47 15.51 2.01
C HIS A 122 -8.67 15.25 3.51
N ALA A 123 -9.81 15.65 4.06
CA ALA A 123 -10.19 15.39 5.44
C ALA A 123 -10.87 14.03 5.63
N GLN A 124 -11.27 13.35 4.54
CA GLN A 124 -11.83 12.00 4.63
C GLN A 124 -10.70 11.02 4.96
N THR A 125 -10.93 10.20 5.98
CA THR A 125 -9.94 9.27 6.50
C THR A 125 -10.55 7.89 6.70
N VAL A 126 -9.70 6.87 6.64
CA VAL A 126 -10.03 5.49 6.93
C VAL A 126 -8.96 4.92 7.86
N PRO A 127 -9.32 4.16 8.91
CA PRO A 127 -8.38 3.73 9.93
C PRO A 127 -7.35 2.74 9.39
N HIS A 128 -6.11 2.95 9.80
CA HIS A 128 -5.02 1.98 9.80
C HIS A 128 -4.86 1.42 11.22
N ASN A 129 -4.66 0.10 11.35
CA ASN A 129 -4.66 -0.59 12.65
C ASN A 129 -3.62 -0.02 13.64
N GLU A 130 -2.43 0.37 13.15
CA GLU A 130 -1.37 0.96 13.99
C GLU A 130 -1.32 2.50 14.01
N PHE A 131 -1.56 3.16 12.87
CA PHE A 131 -1.39 4.60 12.72
C PHE A 131 -2.66 5.42 12.96
N GLY A 132 -3.80 4.75 13.18
CA GLY A 132 -5.08 5.41 13.34
C GLY A 132 -5.63 5.94 12.00
N PRO A 133 -6.46 7.00 12.02
CA PRO A 133 -7.06 7.54 10.81
C PRO A 133 -5.99 8.10 9.86
N LEU A 134 -6.00 7.64 8.60
CA LEU A 134 -5.16 8.16 7.53
C LEU A 134 -6.02 8.65 6.36
N SER A 135 -5.60 9.75 5.74
CA SER A 135 -6.17 10.21 4.47
C SER A 135 -5.87 9.22 3.34
N ALA A 136 -6.63 9.30 2.25
CA ALA A 136 -6.33 8.53 1.04
C ALA A 136 -4.89 8.75 0.55
N ARG A 137 -4.37 9.98 0.64
CA ARG A 137 -3.00 10.30 0.24
C ARG A 137 -1.97 9.63 1.14
N ALA A 138 -2.18 9.68 2.45
CA ALA A 138 -1.30 9.01 3.41
C ALA A 138 -1.30 7.49 3.24
N TRP A 139 -2.46 6.89 2.91
CA TRP A 139 -2.55 5.48 2.53
C TRP A 139 -1.73 5.14 1.28
N LEU A 140 -1.88 5.89 0.19
CA LEU A 140 -1.11 5.68 -1.04
C LEU A 140 0.40 5.79 -0.78
N ARG A 141 0.80 6.77 0.05
CA ARG A 141 2.19 6.93 0.49
C ARG A 141 2.68 5.76 1.32
N TYR A 142 1.88 5.32 2.28
CA TYR A 142 2.20 4.18 3.14
C TYR A 142 2.49 2.95 2.28
N LEU A 143 1.61 2.63 1.32
CA LEU A 143 1.78 1.50 0.41
C LEU A 143 3.06 1.61 -0.42
N GLN A 144 3.29 2.78 -1.03
CA GLN A 144 4.50 3.04 -1.80
C GLN A 144 5.76 2.86 -0.94
N THR A 145 5.79 3.47 0.24
CA THR A 145 6.98 3.51 1.08
C THR A 145 7.26 2.16 1.74
N HIS A 146 6.21 1.45 2.16
CA HIS A 146 6.31 0.09 2.69
C HIS A 146 6.95 -0.85 1.66
N ALA A 147 6.35 -0.96 0.48
CA ALA A 147 6.86 -1.82 -0.59
C ALA A 147 8.30 -1.46 -1.00
N SER A 148 8.58 -0.16 -1.14
CA SER A 148 9.91 0.33 -1.55
C SER A 148 11.00 0.02 -0.52
N ARG A 149 10.67 -0.05 0.76
CA ARG A 149 11.63 -0.42 1.81
C ARG A 149 11.83 -1.92 1.88
N GLU A 150 10.75 -2.68 1.88
CA GLU A 150 10.81 -4.12 2.10
C GLU A 150 11.43 -4.87 0.93
N ILE A 151 11.28 -4.39 -0.31
CA ILE A 151 11.83 -5.07 -1.47
C ILE A 151 13.37 -5.20 -1.42
N TYR A 152 14.06 -4.35 -0.66
CA TYR A 152 15.51 -4.46 -0.46
C TYR A 152 15.91 -5.69 0.36
N GLN A 153 14.98 -6.30 1.07
CA GLN A 153 15.20 -7.57 1.77
C GLN A 153 15.36 -8.73 0.77
N VAL A 154 14.70 -8.69 -0.39
CA VAL A 154 14.80 -9.73 -1.43
C VAL A 154 16.25 -9.81 -1.94
N ARG A 155 16.84 -11.01 -1.87
CA ARG A 155 18.25 -11.27 -2.17
C ARG A 155 18.43 -11.99 -3.49
#